data_AF-A0AAE9Z044-F1
#
_entry.id   AF-A0AAE9Z044-F1
#
_cell.length_a   1.000
_cell.length_b   1.000
_cell.length_c   1.000
_cell.angle_alpha   90.00
_cell.angle_beta   90.00
_cell.angle_gamma   90.00
#
_symmetry.space_group_name_H-M   'P 1'
#
loop_
_entity.id
_entity.type
_entity.pdbx_description
1 polymer ?
#
loop_
_entity_poly.entity_id
_entity_poly.type
_entity_poly.pdbx_seq_one_letter_code
_entity_poly.pdbx_strand_id
1 'polypeptide(L)'
;MGEDLRCIRLSVDKTTREMAKKAGVSRVTYENWETGVGEPRMNQFLDIGHACSLNVAPLFEQISTLRDQFNERDENETLRKVRKRASSRLKI
;
A
#
# COMPACT_ATOMS: atom_id res chain seq x y z
N MET A 1 7.51 1.19 -11.82
CA MET A 1 6.22 1.80 -12.22
C MET A 1 6.11 1.96 -13.74
N GLY A 2 7.05 2.64 -14.41
CA GLY A 2 7.35 2.49 -15.87
C GLY A 2 6.20 2.02 -16.78
N GLU A 3 6.45 0.91 -17.49
CA GLU A 3 5.48 0.27 -18.39
C GLU A 3 4.16 -0.10 -17.68
N ASP A 4 4.19 -0.46 -16.39
CA ASP A 4 2.99 -0.79 -15.62
C ASP A 4 2.01 0.40 -15.57
N LEU A 5 2.52 1.62 -15.40
CA LEU A 5 1.71 2.84 -15.38
C LEU A 5 1.00 3.06 -16.72
N ARG A 6 1.70 2.75 -17.81
CA ARG A 6 1.14 2.79 -19.17
C ARG A 6 0.05 1.73 -19.34
N CYS A 7 0.29 0.50 -18.89
CA CYS A 7 -0.69 -0.58 -18.92
C CYS A 7 -1.95 -0.24 -18.10
N ILE A 8 -1.79 0.30 -16.90
CA ILE A 8 -2.88 0.75 -16.02
C ILE A 8 -3.71 1.86 -16.67
N ARG A 9 -3.06 2.80 -17.36
CA ARG A 9 -3.78 3.85 -18.07
C ARG A 9 -4.54 3.31 -19.28
N LEU A 10 -3.91 2.44 -20.06
CA LEU A 10 -4.49 1.88 -21.28
C LEU A 10 -5.61 0.88 -21.01
N SER A 11 -5.64 0.22 -19.85
CA SER A 11 -6.74 -0.67 -19.48
C SER A 11 -8.10 0.05 -19.32
N VAL A 12 -8.08 1.38 -19.23
CA VAL A 12 -9.26 2.24 -19.10
C VAL A 12 -9.34 3.32 -20.20
N ASP A 13 -8.60 3.14 -21.30
CA ASP A 13 -8.59 4.01 -22.48
C ASP A 13 -8.32 5.50 -22.20
N LYS A 14 -7.51 5.80 -21.17
CA LYS A 14 -7.18 7.20 -20.81
C LYS A 14 -5.94 7.71 -21.55
N THR A 15 -5.94 9.01 -21.84
CA THR A 15 -4.78 9.70 -22.41
C THR A 15 -3.77 10.13 -21.34
N THR A 16 -2.50 10.32 -21.72
CA THR A 16 -1.46 10.82 -20.80
C THR A 16 -1.81 12.20 -20.25
N ARG A 17 -2.53 13.03 -21.03
CA ARG A 17 -3.01 14.35 -20.61
C ARG A 17 -4.06 14.29 -19.51
N GLU A 18 -5.02 13.37 -19.62
CA GLU A 18 -6.04 13.19 -18.59
C GLU A 18 -5.44 12.71 -17.28
N MET A 19 -4.51 11.75 -17.36
CA MET A 19 -3.85 11.21 -16.18
C MET A 19 -2.92 12.21 -15.51
N ALA A 20 -2.18 13.01 -16.28
CA ALA A 20 -1.38 14.11 -15.75
C ALA A 20 -2.24 15.13 -14.99
N LYS A 21 -3.44 15.46 -15.51
CA LYS A 21 -4.40 16.33 -14.83
C LYS A 21 -4.89 15.72 -13.50
N LYS A 22 -5.14 14.41 -13.47
CA LYS A 22 -5.55 13.71 -12.24
C LYS A 22 -4.44 13.67 -11.19
N ALA A 23 -3.20 13.44 -11.62
CA ALA A 23 -2.03 13.41 -10.74
C ALA A 23 -1.47 14.80 -10.36
N GLY A 24 -2.05 15.88 -10.89
CA GLY A 24 -1.62 17.25 -10.60
C GLY A 24 -0.23 17.60 -11.14
N VAL A 25 0.17 17.01 -12.27
CA VAL A 25 1.51 17.20 -12.87
C VAL A 25 1.43 17.61 -14.34
N SER A 26 2.58 17.98 -14.92
CA SER A 26 2.67 18.19 -16.36
C SER A 26 2.53 16.86 -17.12
N ARG A 27 2.05 16.93 -18.37
CA ARG A 27 1.98 15.77 -19.27
C ARG A 27 3.36 15.11 -19.46
N VAL A 28 4.42 15.91 -19.59
CA VAL A 28 5.80 15.42 -19.73
C VAL A 28 6.24 14.65 -18.50
N THR A 29 5.94 15.15 -17.30
CA THR A 29 6.24 14.44 -16.04
C THR A 29 5.57 13.07 -16.00
N TYR A 30 4.30 13.00 -16.43
CA TYR A 30 3.57 11.74 -16.48
C TYR A 30 4.14 10.76 -17.52
N GLU A 31 4.49 11.23 -18.72
CA GLU A 31 5.15 10.42 -19.77
C GLU A 31 6.55 9.94 -19.34
N ASN A 32 7.28 10.76 -18.57
CA ASN A 32 8.55 10.37 -17.97
C ASN A 32 8.34 9.20 -16.98
N TRP A 33 7.31 9.24 -16.14
CA TRP A 33 7.00 8.11 -15.26
C TRP A 33 6.69 6.83 -16.04
N GLU A 34 5.94 6.91 -17.15
CA GLU A 34 5.66 5.75 -18.02
C GLU A 34 6.91 5.17 -18.69
N THR A 35 7.94 5.99 -18.90
CA THR A 35 9.23 5.56 -19.45
C THR A 35 10.28 5.22 -18.38
N GLY A 36 9.89 5.24 -17.09
CA GLY A 36 10.75 4.90 -15.96
C GLY A 36 11.68 6.04 -15.50
N VAL A 37 11.49 7.25 -16.00
CA VAL A 37 12.22 8.45 -15.56
C VAL A 37 11.47 9.08 -14.38
N GLY A 38 11.94 8.76 -13.18
CA GLY A 38 11.32 9.20 -11.92
C GLY A 38 10.05 8.42 -11.59
N GLU A 39 9.44 8.75 -10.44
CA GLU A 39 8.30 8.01 -9.92
C GLU A 39 7.25 8.94 -9.28
N PRO A 40 5.96 8.58 -9.32
CA PRO A 40 4.91 9.30 -8.61
C PRO A 40 5.08 9.18 -7.10
N ARG A 41 4.74 10.24 -6.36
CA ARG A 41 4.55 10.14 -4.90
C ARG A 41 3.34 9.26 -4.58
N MET A 42 3.28 8.75 -3.36
CA MET A 42 2.20 7.85 -2.93
C MET A 42 0.80 8.42 -3.16
N ASN A 43 0.56 9.70 -2.82
CA ASN A 43 -0.72 10.35 -3.07
C ASN A 43 -1.06 10.42 -4.57
N GLN A 44 -0.08 10.74 -5.42
CA GLN A 44 -0.25 10.78 -6.87
C GLN A 44 -0.53 9.39 -7.44
N PHE A 45 0.12 8.36 -6.91
CA PHE A 45 -0.14 6.98 -7.29
C PHE A 45 -1.56 6.55 -6.90
N LEU A 46 -2.04 6.95 -5.72
CA LEU A 46 -3.43 6.69 -5.30
C LEU A 46 -4.44 7.43 -6.20
N ASP A 47 -4.17 8.68 -6.59
CA ASP A 47 -5.02 9.43 -7.52
C ASP A 47 -5.09 8.76 -8.90
N ILE A 48 -3.94 8.26 -9.39
CA ILE A 48 -3.85 7.49 -10.63
C ILE A 48 -4.63 6.18 -10.50
N GLY A 49 -4.42 5.43 -9.42
CA GLY A 49 -5.08 4.15 -9.19
C GLY A 49 -6.59 4.30 -9.08
N HIS A 50 -7.07 5.33 -8.39
CA HIS A 50 -8.49 5.66 -8.34
C HIS A 50 -9.03 6.05 -9.72
N ALA A 51 -8.31 6.88 -10.48
CA ALA A 51 -8.71 7.27 -11.83
C ALA A 51 -8.75 6.09 -12.82
N CYS A 52 -7.97 5.04 -12.57
CA CYS A 52 -7.92 3.81 -13.36
C CYS A 52 -8.71 2.64 -12.75
N SER A 53 -9.51 2.88 -11.71
CA SER A 53 -10.32 1.84 -11.04
C SER A 53 -9.51 0.62 -10.57
N LEU A 54 -8.26 0.83 -10.14
CA LEU A 54 -7.44 -0.26 -9.58
C LEU A 54 -8.09 -0.80 -8.30
N ASN A 55 -8.28 -2.11 -8.25
CA ASN A 55 -8.77 -2.78 -7.05
C ASN A 55 -7.65 -2.91 -6.02
N VAL A 56 -7.69 -2.04 -5.02
CA VAL A 56 -6.73 -2.02 -3.90
C VAL A 56 -7.19 -2.83 -2.68
N ALA A 57 -8.40 -3.41 -2.70
CA ALA A 57 -8.93 -4.19 -1.58
C ALA A 57 -8.00 -5.34 -1.14
N PRO A 58 -7.40 -6.14 -2.06
CA PRO A 58 -6.49 -7.23 -1.65
C PRO A 58 -5.26 -6.75 -0.89
N LEU A 59 -4.78 -5.53 -1.17
CA LEU A 59 -3.67 -4.93 -0.45
C LEU A 59 -4.09 -4.54 0.98
N PHE A 60 -5.28 -3.96 1.14
CA PHE A 60 -5.82 -3.61 2.45
C PHE A 60 -6.08 -4.84 3.32
N GLU A 61 -6.57 -5.93 2.74
CA GLU A 61 -6.75 -7.21 3.45
C GLU A 61 -5.41 -7.76 3.97
N GLN A 62 -4.36 -7.70 3.15
CA GLN A 62 -3.01 -8.09 3.58
C GLN A 62 -2.50 -7.21 4.72
N ILE A 63 -2.69 -5.89 4.64
CA ILE A 63 -2.29 -4.95 5.70
C ILE A 63 -3.05 -5.23 7.00
N SER A 64 -4.36 -5.53 6.92
CA SER A 64 -5.16 -5.89 8.10
C SER A 64 -4.65 -7.18 8.74
N THR A 65 -4.43 -8.21 7.92
CA THR A 65 -3.91 -9.50 8.37
C THR A 65 -2.57 -9.35 9.09
N LEU A 66 -1.66 -8.54 8.54
CA LEU A 66 -0.38 -8.27 9.19
C LEU A 66 -0.57 -7.58 10.54
N ARG A 67 -1.46 -6.58 10.64
CA ARG A 67 -1.76 -5.90 11.90
C ARG A 67 -2.29 -6.88 12.95
N ASP A 68 -3.19 -7.75 12.56
CA ASP A 68 -3.80 -8.74 13.46
C ASP A 68 -2.72 -9.72 13.97
N GLN A 69 -1.84 -10.20 13.09
CA GLN A 69 -0.69 -11.03 13.49
C GLN A 69 0.26 -10.34 14.48
N PHE A 70 0.50 -9.03 14.31
CA PHE A 70 1.31 -8.25 15.25
C PHE A 70 0.64 -8.14 16.62
N ASN A 71 -0.66 -7.87 16.66
CA ASN A 71 -1.42 -7.76 17.91
C ASN A 71 -1.44 -9.11 18.66
N GLU A 72 -1.74 -10.21 17.95
CA GLU A 72 -1.74 -11.55 18.55
C GLU A 72 -0.36 -11.93 19.13
N ARG A 73 0.73 -11.55 18.44
CA ARG A 73 2.08 -11.78 18.95
C ARG A 73 2.34 -11.05 20.26
N ASP A 74 1.95 -9.77 20.34
CA ASP A 74 2.19 -8.94 21.54
C ASP A 74 1.34 -9.40 22.74
N GLU A 75 0.07 -9.76 22.49
CA GLU A 75 -0.81 -10.34 23.50
C GLU A 75 -0.24 -11.65 24.05
N ASN A 76 0.20 -12.55 23.17
CA ASN A 76 0.81 -13.81 23.55
C ASN A 76 2.11 -13.62 24.35
N GLU A 77 2.92 -12.61 24.02
CA GLU A 77 4.11 -12.27 24.78
C GLU A 77 3.75 -11.78 26.20
N THR A 78 2.75 -10.91 26.31
CA THR A 78 2.23 -10.40 27.57
C THR A 78 1.69 -11.54 28.46
N LEU A 79 0.87 -12.43 27.90
CA LEU A 79 0.36 -13.61 28.60
C LEU A 79 1.49 -14.53 29.09
N ARG A 80 2.53 -14.75 28.27
CA ARG A 80 3.72 -15.52 28.68
C ARG A 80 4.44 -14.89 29.87
N LYS A 81 4.61 -13.55 29.88
CA LYS A 81 5.22 -12.83 31.01
C LYS A 81 4.40 -12.96 32.29
N VAL A 82 3.07 -12.85 32.20
CA VAL A 82 2.15 -13.02 33.34
C VAL A 82 2.22 -14.44 33.92
N ARG A 83 2.14 -15.48 33.06
CA ARG A 83 2.21 -16.89 33.49
C ARG A 83 3.54 -17.23 34.20
N LYS A 84 4.66 -16.69 33.72
CA LYS A 84 5.98 -16.84 34.38
C LYS A 84 5.97 -16.24 35.80
N ARG A 85 5.43 -15.04 35.98
CA ARG A 85 5.34 -14.35 37.28
C ARG A 85 4.42 -15.07 38.27
N ALA A 86 3.31 -15.63 37.80
CA ALA A 86 2.40 -16.41 38.65
C ALA A 86 3.07 -17.71 39.12
N SER A 87 3.74 -18.43 38.21
CA SER A 87 4.43 -19.68 38.53
C SER A 87 5.60 -19.49 39.49
N SER A 88 6.31 -18.36 39.44
CA SER A 88 7.37 -18.05 40.42
C SER A 88 6.84 -17.77 41.82
N ARG A 89 5.59 -17.31 41.96
CA ARG A 89 4.97 -17.03 43.27
C ARG A 89 4.42 -18.29 43.96
N LEU A 90 4.11 -19.35 43.21
CA LEU A 90 3.62 -20.62 43.75
C LEU A 90 4.73 -21.56 44.26
N LYS A 91 6.01 -21.25 44.02
CA LYS A 91 7.16 -22.07 44.45
C LYS A 91 7.67 -21.72 45.86
N ILE A 92 6.81 -21.16 46.71
CA ILE A 92 7.09 -20.80 48.11
C ILE A 92 6.40 -21.81 49.01
#